data_AF-A0A0C3PJE8-F1
#
_entry.id   AF-A0A0C3PJE8-F1
#
_cell.length_a   1.000
_cell.length_b   1.000
_cell.length_c   1.000
_cell.angle_alpha   90.00
_cell.angle_beta   90.00
_cell.angle_gamma   90.00
#
_symmetry.space_group_name_H-M   'P 1'
#
loop_
_entity.id
_entity.type
_entity.pdbx_description
1 polymer ?
#
loop_
_entity_poly.entity_id
_entity_poly.type
_entity_poly.pdbx_seq_one_letter_code
_entity_poly.pdbx_strand_id
1 'polypeptide(L)' 'MDLQPNPLSAMELIASEPARIVQGRKAVCDGGRGPLGHPKIFINLDKPGPHACGYCSGIQFEQAVHHGHEH' A
#
# COMPACT_ATOMS: atom_id res chain seq x y z
N MET A 1 17.78 -21.67 -23.10
CA MET A 1 16.57 -21.29 -22.33
C MET A 1 16.30 -19.79 -22.50
N ASP A 2 16.44 -19.28 -23.72
CA ASP A 2 16.58 -17.83 -23.99
C ASP A 2 15.36 -17.25 -24.73
N LEU A 3 14.34 -18.08 -24.92
CA LEU A 3 13.14 -17.76 -25.71
C LEU A 3 11.99 -17.23 -24.85
N GLN A 4 12.04 -17.42 -23.52
CA GLN A 4 11.02 -16.93 -22.60
C GLN A 4 11.52 -15.67 -21.88
N PRO A 5 10.71 -14.60 -21.79
CA PRO A 5 11.10 -13.38 -21.11
C PRO A 5 11.30 -13.63 -19.61
N ASN A 6 12.35 -13.03 -19.05
CA ASN A 6 12.65 -13.07 -17.62
C ASN A 6 12.45 -11.68 -17.00
N PRO A 7 11.21 -11.24 -16.75
CA PRO A 7 10.94 -9.96 -16.11
C PRO A 7 11.35 -9.99 -14.62
N LEU A 8 11.50 -8.80 -14.04
CA LEU A 8 11.70 -8.65 -12.60
C LEU A 8 10.55 -9.25 -11.81
N SER A 9 10.83 -9.78 -10.61
CA SER A 9 9.77 -10.35 -9.79
C SER A 9 8.83 -9.25 -9.28
N ALA A 10 7.53 -9.57 -9.20
CA ALA A 10 6.54 -8.63 -8.66
C ALA A 10 6.82 -8.24 -7.19
N MET A 11 7.48 -9.13 -6.44
CA MET A 11 7.89 -8.88 -5.05
C MET A 11 8.99 -7.82 -4.96
N GLU A 12 10.00 -7.88 -5.83
CA GLU A 12 11.06 -6.86 -5.88
C GLU A 12 10.52 -5.50 -6.32
N LEU A 13 9.61 -5.51 -7.30
CA LEU A 13 8.96 -4.30 -7.79
C LEU A 13 8.16 -3.61 -6.68
N ILE A 14 7.33 -4.34 -5.92
CA ILE A 14 6.56 -3.71 -4.85
C ILE A 14 7.42 -3.28 -3.66
N ALA A 15 8.48 -4.01 -3.34
CA ALA A 15 9.40 -3.62 -2.27
C ALA A 15 10.13 -2.30 -2.57
N SER A 16 10.24 -1.93 -3.85
CA SER A 16 10.82 -0.66 -4.29
C SER A 16 9.82 0.51 -4.25
N GLU A 17 8.51 0.24 -4.15
CA GLU A 17 7.50 1.28 -4.09
C GLU A 17 7.46 1.94 -2.71
N PRO A 18 7.47 3.29 -2.62
CA PRO A 18 7.44 3.98 -1.35
C PRO A 18 6.09 3.85 -0.64
N ALA A 19 6.13 3.77 0.69
CA ALA A 19 4.92 3.80 1.50
C ALA A 19 4.18 5.15 1.33
N ARG A 20 2.86 5.07 1.19
CA ARG A 20 1.98 6.24 1.06
C ARG A 20 1.62 6.77 2.43
N ILE A 21 1.99 8.01 2.70
CA ILE A 21 1.69 8.66 3.98
C ILE A 21 0.27 9.22 3.97
N VAL A 22 -0.53 8.84 4.97
CA VAL A 22 -1.93 9.26 5.11
C VAL A 22 -2.12 10.07 6.39
N GLN A 23 -2.85 11.19 6.28
CA GLN A 23 -3.17 12.09 7.39
C GLN A 23 -4.41 11.58 8.15
N GLY A 24 -4.33 10.39 8.74
CA GLY A 24 -5.40 9.81 9.55
C GLY A 24 -5.24 8.32 9.83
N ARG A 25 -6.10 7.80 10.70
CA ARG A 25 -6.07 6.41 11.19
C ARG A 25 -6.50 5.35 10.17
N LYS A 26 -7.02 5.77 9.02
CA LYS A 26 -7.55 4.87 7.99
C LYS A 26 -7.08 5.31 6.62
N ALA A 27 -6.48 4.40 5.87
CA ALA A 27 -6.21 4.58 4.45
C ALA A 27 -7.35 3.98 3.61
N VAL A 28 -7.59 4.56 2.44
CA VAL A 28 -8.54 4.06 1.44
C VAL A 28 -7.76 3.66 0.20
N CYS A 29 -8.01 2.47 -0.31
CA CYS A 29 -7.38 1.97 -1.52
C CYS A 29 -8.41 1.30 -2.42
N ASP A 30 -8.40 1.68 -3.70
CA ASP A 30 -9.27 1.15 -4.76
C ASP A 30 -8.47 0.76 -6.02
N GLY A 31 -7.15 0.67 -5.93
CA GLY A 31 -6.27 0.41 -7.07
C GLY A 31 -5.94 1.64 -7.93
N GLY A 32 -6.41 2.84 -7.57
CA GLY A 32 -6.00 4.10 -8.22
C GLY A 32 -6.53 4.31 -9.65
N ARG A 33 -7.33 3.37 -10.18
CA ARG A 33 -7.95 3.43 -11.52
C ARG A 33 -9.47 3.29 -11.48
N GLY A 34 -10.07 3.62 -10.33
CA GLY A 34 -11.51 3.47 -10.11
C GLY A 34 -11.98 2.04 -10.42
N PRO A 35 -12.93 1.83 -11.35
CA PRO A 35 -13.46 0.49 -11.66
C PRO A 35 -12.43 -0.53 -12.16
N LEU A 36 -11.29 -0.07 -12.70
CA LEU A 36 -10.24 -0.95 -13.23
C LEU A 36 -9.23 -1.39 -12.17
N GLY A 37 -9.38 -0.91 -10.93
CA GLY A 37 -8.55 -1.34 -9.81
C GLY A 37 -9.14 -2.56 -9.12
N HIS A 38 -9.27 -2.47 -7.80
CA HIS A 38 -9.85 -3.52 -6.97
C HIS A 38 -11.01 -2.93 -6.13
N PRO A 39 -11.84 -3.77 -5.47
CA PRO A 39 -12.87 -3.27 -4.59
C PRO A 39 -12.30 -2.31 -3.56
N LYS A 40 -12.97 -1.17 -3.34
CA LYS A 40 -12.55 -0.18 -2.36
C LYS A 40 -12.43 -0.82 -0.97
N ILE A 41 -11.25 -0.77 -0.38
CA ILE A 41 -11.00 -1.23 0.99
C ILE A 41 -10.54 -0.09 1.89
N PHE A 42 -10.70 -0.33 3.19
CA PHE A 42 -10.22 0.53 4.26
C PHE A 42 -9.15 -0.22 5.05
N ILE A 43 -7.97 0.38 5.20
CA ILE A 43 -6.81 -0.22 5.88
C ILE A 43 -6.64 0.53 7.20
N ASN A 44 -6.54 -0.22 8.31
CA ASN A 44 -6.31 0.37 9.63
C ASN A 44 -4.83 0.71 9.82
N LEU A 45 -4.54 1.95 10.24
CA LEU A 45 -3.20 2.46 10.49
C LEU A 45 -2.95 2.79 11.98
N ASP A 46 -3.82 2.32 12.88
CA ASP A 46 -3.67 2.54 14.33
C ASP A 46 -2.34 1.96 14.90
N LYS A 47 -1.82 0.89 14.28
CA LYS A 47 -0.55 0.29 14.68
C LYS A 47 0.62 0.98 13.96
N PRO A 48 1.76 1.22 14.64
CA PRO A 48 2.92 1.84 14.01
C PRO A 48 3.48 0.97 12.87
N GLY A 49 4.05 1.63 11.87
CA GLY A 49 4.68 1.01 10.71
C GLY A 49 3.76 0.90 9.47
N PRO A 50 4.32 0.41 8.35
CA PRO A 50 3.61 0.31 7.09
C PRO A 50 2.62 -0.86 7.07
N HIS A 51 1.39 -0.59 6.62
CA HIS A 51 0.35 -1.60 6.39
C HIS A 51 0.08 -1.75 4.90
N ALA A 52 0.13 -2.98 4.41
CA ALA A 52 -0.03 -3.27 2.98
C ALA A 52 -1.51 -3.40 2.56
N CYS A 53 -1.83 -2.93 1.36
CA CYS A 53 -3.07 -3.27 0.67
C CYS A 53 -3.01 -4.71 0.15
N GLY A 54 -4.00 -5.52 0.50
CA GLY A 54 -4.08 -6.93 0.09
C GLY A 54 -4.33 -7.17 -1.40
N TYR A 55 -4.59 -6.13 -2.20
CA TYR A 55 -4.91 -6.26 -3.63
C TYR A 55 -3.90 -5.59 -4.58
N CYS A 56 -3.37 -4.41 -4.24
CA CYS A 56 -2.46 -3.64 -5.10
C CYS A 56 -1.04 -4.21 -5.19
N SER A 57 -0.90 -5.55 -5.19
CA SER A 57 0.39 -6.24 -5.09
C SER A 57 1.19 -5.91 -3.83
N GLY A 58 0.59 -5.26 -2.81
CA GLY A 58 1.22 -4.98 -1.52
C GLY A 58 1.57 -3.51 -1.23
N ILE A 59 1.01 -2.54 -1.95
CA ILE A 59 1.27 -1.11 -1.69
C ILE A 59 1.10 -0.78 -0.20
N GLN A 60 2.12 -0.15 0.37
CA GLN A 60 2.18 0.18 1.78
C GLN A 60 1.57 1.55 2.07
N PHE A 61 0.90 1.65 3.21
CA PHE A 61 0.32 2.86 3.75
C PHE A 61 0.81 3.05 5.18
N GLU A 62 1.16 4.28 5.54
CA GLU A 62 1.62 4.61 6.89
C GLU A 62 0.95 5.89 7.36
N GLN A 63 0.65 5.96 8.66
CA GLN A 63 0.05 7.14 9.25
C GLN A 63 1.12 8.23 9.40
N ALA A 64 0.80 9.46 9.01
CA ALA A 64 1.63 10.61 9.33
C ALA A 64 1.79 10.76 10.85
N VAL A 65 3.02 10.88 11.31
CA VAL A 65 3.34 11.00 12.74
C VAL A 65 2.86 12.37 13.26
N HIS A 66 1.64 12.42 13.79
CA HIS A 66 1.16 13.53 14.60
C HIS A 66 1.12 13.07 16.05
N HIS A 67 1.92 13.73 16.90
CA HIS A 67 1.88 13.59 18.36
C HIS A 67 0.55 14.12 18.89
N GLY A 68 -0.52 13.34 18.79
CA GLY A 68 -1.88 13.73 19.18
C GLY A 68 -2.62 12.62 19.92
N HIS A 69 -1.95 11.95 20.84
CA HIS A 69 -2.59 11.18 21.91
C HIS A 69 -2.44 11.97 23.22
N GLU A 70 -3.05 13.15 23.25
CA GLU A 70 -3.37 13.84 24.50
C GLU A 70 -4.71 13.29 24.94
N HIS A 71 -4.72 12.55 26.06
CA HIS A 71 -5.93 12.16 26.78
C HIS A 71 -5.74 12.59 28.22
#